data_AF-A0A1G1R2T4-F1
#
_entry.id   AF-A0A1G1R2T4-F1
#
_cell.length_a   1.000
_cell.length_b   1.000
_cell.length_c   1.000
_cell.angle_alpha   90.00
_cell.angle_beta   90.00
_cell.angle_gamma   90.00
#
_symmetry.space_group_name_H-M   'P 1'
#
loop_
_entity.id
_entity.type
_entity.pdbx_description
1 polymer ?
#
loop_
_entity_poly.entity_id
_entity_poly.type
_entity_poly.pdbx_seq_one_letter_code
_entity_poly.pdbx_strand_id
1 'polypeptide(L)'
;MVKKFFLYVFRWQLSTPILWLVVHKLGVGLSATVIANLIGAGIFFWVDIFIFGARKNKKSGDIELWHLKEDGSCASCGKKDSLWRLVKTANYDRSSSKAVFLCPDCSQEKLTELKSKGIETAYQQVR
;
A
#
# COMPACT_ATOMS: atom_id res chain seq x y z
N MET A 1 -8.97 20.56 7.04
CA MET A 1 -7.55 20.49 6.64
C MET A 1 -6.67 21.30 7.56
N VAL A 2 -6.99 22.58 7.80
CA VAL A 2 -6.22 23.49 8.67
C VAL A 2 -5.95 22.94 10.08
N LYS A 3 -6.95 22.37 10.77
CA LYS A 3 -6.75 21.73 12.10
C LYS A 3 -5.73 20.58 12.08
N LYS A 4 -5.72 19.77 11.01
CA LYS A 4 -4.78 18.66 10.83
C LYS A 4 -3.37 19.18 10.53
N PHE A 5 -3.28 20.27 9.78
CA PHE A 5 -2.02 20.97 9.51
C PHE A 5 -1.39 21.52 10.79
N PHE A 6 -2.15 22.26 11.60
CA PHE A 6 -1.64 22.81 12.87
C PHE A 6 -1.19 21.71 13.84
N LEU A 7 -1.96 20.63 13.99
CA LEU A 7 -1.55 19.48 14.81
C LEU A 7 -0.29 18.79 14.26
N TYR A 8 -0.16 18.70 12.93
CA TYR A 8 1.02 18.12 12.28
C TYR A 8 2.26 18.97 12.53
N VAL A 9 2.18 20.28 12.31
CA VAL A 9 3.27 21.24 12.56
C VAL A 9 3.62 21.28 14.05
N PHE A 10 2.64 21.29 14.95
CA PHE A 10 2.89 21.26 16.39
C PHE A 10 3.63 19.98 16.82
N ARG A 11 3.19 18.82 16.33
CA ARG A 11 3.89 17.55 16.57
C ARG A 11 5.30 17.55 16.02
N TRP A 12 5.53 18.20 14.88
CA TRP A 12 6.88 18.42 14.34
C TRP A 12 7.71 19.33 15.24
N GLN A 13 7.14 20.41 15.79
CA GLN A 13 7.90 21.28 16.69
C GLN A 13 8.28 20.59 18.01
N LEU A 14 7.54 19.56 18.46
CA LEU A 14 7.94 18.74 19.60
C LEU A 14 9.21 17.91 19.36
N SER A 15 9.63 17.67 18.11
CA SER A 15 10.91 17.01 17.80
C SER A 15 12.10 18.00 17.76
N THR A 16 11.83 19.31 17.80
CA THR A 16 12.87 20.37 17.77
C THR A 16 13.94 20.20 18.84
N PRO A 17 13.65 19.83 20.11
CA PRO A 17 14.69 19.63 21.13
C PRO A 17 15.70 18.54 20.74
N ILE A 18 15.22 17.45 20.14
CA ILE A 18 16.07 16.34 19.69
C ILE A 18 16.93 16.79 18.50
N LEU A 19 16.33 17.47 17.53
CA LEU A 19 17.05 17.99 16.36
C LEU A 19 18.09 19.04 16.78
N TRP A 20 17.72 19.92 17.70
CA TRP A 20 18.56 20.98 18.21
C TRP A 20 19.83 20.44 18.86
N LEU A 21 19.76 19.37 19.66
CA LEU A 21 20.96 18.76 20.26
C LEU A 21 22.02 18.39 19.22
N VAL A 22 21.60 17.88 18.06
CA VAL A 22 22.49 17.50 16.97
C VAL A 22 23.04 18.72 16.25
N VAL A 23 22.18 19.66 15.84
CA VAL A 23 22.62 20.81 15.04
C VAL A 23 23.31 21.89 15.88
N HIS A 24 23.07 21.93 17.19
CA HIS A 24 23.80 22.80 18.11
C HIS A 24 25.29 22.42 18.18
N LYS A 25 25.60 21.12 18.12
CA LYS A 25 26.99 20.64 17.99
C LYS A 25 27.65 21.04 16.66
N LEU A 26 26.86 21.38 15.66
CA LEU A 26 27.29 21.91 14.36
C LEU A 26 27.31 23.45 14.32
N GLY A 27 27.08 24.13 15.45
CA GLY A 27 27.10 25.59 15.56
C GLY A 27 25.79 26.28 15.16
N VAL A 28 24.69 25.54 14.97
CA VAL A 28 23.40 26.12 14.58
C VAL A 28 22.63 26.58 15.81
N GLY A 29 22.11 27.81 15.75
CA GLY A 29 21.28 28.40 16.81
C GLY A 29 19.88 27.81 16.87
N LEU A 30 19.25 27.87 18.05
CA LEU A 30 17.90 27.34 18.29
C LEU A 30 16.85 27.93 17.34
N SER A 31 16.92 29.23 17.06
CA SER A 31 16.01 29.92 16.14
C SER A 31 16.08 29.36 14.73
N ALA A 32 17.29 29.09 14.23
CA ALA A 32 17.48 28.47 12.91
C ALA A 32 16.92 27.04 12.86
N THR A 33 17.08 26.26 13.93
CA THR A 33 16.48 24.91 14.04
C THR A 33 14.95 24.97 14.02
N VAL A 34 14.34 25.88 14.78
CA VAL A 34 12.88 26.06 14.86
C VAL A 34 12.31 26.44 13.48
N ILE A 35 12.96 27.38 12.78
CA ILE A 35 12.52 27.85 11.46
C ILE A 35 12.68 26.73 10.43
N ALA A 36 13.81 26.04 10.40
CA ALA A 36 14.05 24.93 9.48
C ALA A 36 13.01 23.81 9.68
N ASN A 37 12.70 23.47 10.93
CA ASN A 37 11.71 22.44 11.26
C ASN A 37 10.28 22.86 10.88
N LEU A 38 9.95 24.16 10.99
CA LEU A 38 8.66 24.70 10.58
C LEU A 38 8.48 24.69 9.05
N ILE A 39 9.53 25.07 8.31
CA ILE A 39 9.55 24.98 6.83
C ILE A 39 9.43 23.52 6.40
N GLY A 40 10.20 22.63 7.03
CA GLY A 40 10.15 21.19 6.79
C GLY A 40 8.73 20.63 7.00
N ALA A 41 8.10 20.95 8.13
CA ALA A 41 6.74 20.52 8.43
C ALA A 41 5.73 21.01 7.38
N GLY A 42 5.91 22.24 6.87
CA GLY A 42 5.09 22.82 5.81
C GLY A 42 5.15 22.02 4.51
N ILE A 43 6.35 21.66 4.06
CA ILE A 43 6.57 20.89 2.82
C ILE A 43 6.10 19.44 3.00
N PHE A 44 6.56 18.77 4.06
CA PHE A 44 6.29 17.36 4.30
C PHE A 44 4.81 17.07 4.56
N PHE A 45 4.04 18.01 5.12
CA PHE A 45 2.59 17.83 5.26
C PHE A 45 1.90 17.53 3.92
N TRP A 46 2.27 18.24 2.86
CA TRP A 46 1.69 18.01 1.53
C TRP A 46 2.22 16.73 0.89
N VAL A 47 3.50 16.44 1.07
CA VAL A 47 4.13 15.19 0.58
C VAL A 47 3.49 13.96 1.24
N ASP A 48 3.32 13.97 2.56
CA ASP A 48 2.67 12.90 3.31
C ASP A 48 1.21 12.73 2.86
N ILE A 49 0.48 13.84 2.66
CA ILE A 49 -0.90 13.76 2.14
C ILE A 49 -0.93 13.21 0.72
N PHE A 50 0.05 13.52 -0.13
CA PHE A 50 0.12 12.98 -1.48
C PHE A 50 0.40 11.47 -1.45
N ILE A 51 1.43 11.03 -0.73
CA ILE A 51 1.84 9.61 -0.64
C ILE A 51 0.77 8.75 0.06
N PHE A 52 0.20 9.23 1.16
CA PHE A 52 -0.75 8.46 1.98
C PHE A 52 -2.21 8.76 1.66
N GLY A 53 -2.52 9.91 1.07
CA GLY A 53 -3.87 10.23 0.57
C GLY A 53 -4.22 9.37 -0.65
N ALA A 54 -3.26 9.10 -1.53
CA ALA A 54 -3.40 8.09 -2.58
C ALA A 54 -3.75 6.70 -2.00
N ARG A 55 -3.21 6.35 -0.81
CA ARG A 55 -3.54 5.09 -0.12
C ARG A 55 -4.88 5.09 0.61
N LYS A 56 -5.46 6.24 0.95
CA LYS A 56 -6.78 6.32 1.63
C LYS A 56 -7.95 6.32 0.65
N ASN A 57 -7.76 6.85 -0.55
CA ASN A 57 -8.73 6.73 -1.64
C ASN A 57 -8.65 5.36 -2.34
N LYS A 58 -7.54 4.65 -2.15
CA LYS A 58 -7.42 3.23 -2.42
C LYS A 58 -8.17 2.50 -1.30
N LYS A 59 -9.42 2.07 -1.54
CA LYS A 59 -10.20 1.30 -0.56
C LYS A 59 -9.31 0.16 -0.10
N SER A 60 -9.37 -0.21 1.18
CA SER A 60 -8.61 -1.32 1.75
C SER A 60 -8.92 -2.71 1.12
N GLY A 61 -9.71 -2.72 0.03
CA GLY A 61 -9.91 -3.82 -0.90
C GLY A 61 -9.00 -3.82 -2.14
N ASP A 62 -8.36 -2.71 -2.52
CA ASP A 62 -7.65 -2.62 -3.81
C ASP A 62 -6.19 -3.16 -3.75
N ILE A 63 -5.84 -3.86 -2.68
CA ILE A 63 -4.59 -4.62 -2.61
C ILE A 63 -4.91 -6.03 -3.07
N GLU A 64 -4.72 -6.26 -4.36
CA GLU A 64 -4.76 -7.59 -4.92
C GLU A 64 -3.52 -8.38 -4.47
N LEU A 65 -3.75 -9.42 -3.68
CA LEU A 65 -2.72 -10.38 -3.31
C LEU A 65 -2.85 -11.63 -4.17
N TRP A 66 -1.82 -11.86 -4.97
CA TRP A 66 -1.66 -13.04 -5.79
C TRP A 66 -0.51 -13.88 -5.28
N HIS A 67 -0.71 -15.19 -5.15
CA HIS A 67 0.37 -16.14 -4.96
C HIS A 67 0.69 -16.81 -6.29
N LEU A 68 1.96 -16.77 -6.67
CA LEU A 68 2.51 -17.47 -7.83
C LEU A 68 3.20 -18.75 -7.37
N LYS A 69 3.05 -19.82 -8.14
CA LYS A 69 3.82 -21.05 -8.01
C LYS A 69 4.33 -21.43 -9.40
N GLU A 70 5.64 -21.35 -9.61
CA GLU A 70 6.26 -21.51 -10.94
C GLU A 70 6.04 -22.91 -11.52
N ASP A 71 6.11 -23.95 -10.68
CA ASP A 71 5.90 -25.34 -11.08
C ASP A 71 4.88 -26.06 -10.21
N GLY A 72 3.81 -26.54 -10.83
CA GLY A 72 2.81 -27.38 -10.17
C GLY A 72 1.76 -27.90 -11.14
N SER A 73 0.87 -28.76 -10.64
CA SER A 73 -0.32 -29.19 -11.38
C SER A 73 -1.53 -28.31 -11.02
N CYS A 74 -2.25 -27.85 -12.04
CA CYS A 74 -3.50 -27.11 -11.86
C CYS A 74 -4.53 -27.95 -11.11
N ALA A 75 -5.18 -27.37 -10.10
CA ALA A 75 -6.20 -28.07 -9.32
C ALA A 75 -7.49 -28.37 -10.10
N SER A 76 -7.72 -27.73 -11.25
CA SER A 76 -8.93 -27.93 -12.07
C SER A 76 -8.68 -28.82 -13.29
N CYS A 77 -7.64 -28.54 -14.09
CA CYS A 77 -7.37 -29.27 -15.34
C CYS A 77 -6.15 -30.21 -15.29
N GLY A 78 -5.35 -30.18 -14.21
CA GLY A 78 -4.17 -31.03 -14.05
C GLY A 78 -2.93 -30.63 -14.87
N LYS A 79 -3.02 -29.62 -15.75
CA LYS A 79 -1.90 -29.11 -16.56
C LYS A 79 -0.73 -28.68 -15.67
N LYS A 80 0.50 -29.02 -16.06
CA LYS A 80 1.74 -28.53 -15.44
C LYS A 80 2.13 -27.21 -16.08
N ASP A 81 2.05 -26.14 -15.31
CA ASP A 81 2.30 -24.77 -15.76
C ASP A 81 2.54 -23.87 -14.55
N SER A 82 2.85 -22.59 -14.76
CA SER A 82 2.85 -21.58 -13.71
C SER A 82 1.44 -21.35 -13.18
N LEU A 83 1.26 -21.57 -11.88
CA LEU A 83 -0.03 -21.53 -11.23
C LEU A 83 -0.21 -20.26 -10.41
N TRP A 84 -1.42 -19.73 -10.44
CA TRP A 84 -1.80 -18.50 -9.78
C TRP A 84 -2.93 -18.75 -8.78
N ARG A 85 -2.92 -18.01 -7.68
CA ARG A 85 -4.00 -17.98 -6.70
C ARG A 85 -4.29 -16.54 -6.30
N LEU A 86 -5.52 -16.10 -6.57
CA LEU A 86 -6.06 -14.89 -5.96
C LEU A 86 -6.37 -15.16 -4.48
N VAL A 87 -5.65 -14.47 -3.60
CA VAL A 87 -5.78 -14.62 -2.14
C VAL A 87 -6.71 -13.57 -1.57
N LYS A 88 -6.55 -12.32 -1.99
CA LYS A 88 -7.33 -11.20 -1.46
C LYS A 88 -7.52 -10.12 -2.53
N THR A 89 -8.71 -9.56 -2.60
CA THR A 89 -9.06 -8.34 -3.35
C THR A 89 -10.26 -7.68 -2.67
N ALA A 90 -10.83 -6.64 -3.28
CA ALA A 90 -11.96 -5.90 -2.76
C ALA A 90 -13.16 -6.84 -2.62
N ASN A 91 -13.69 -6.93 -1.39
CA ASN A 91 -14.80 -7.81 -1.05
C ASN A 91 -14.54 -9.31 -1.30
N TYR A 92 -13.28 -9.74 -1.30
CA TYR A 92 -12.90 -11.15 -1.43
C TYR A 92 -11.65 -11.45 -0.58
N ASP A 93 -11.79 -12.27 0.46
CA ASP A 93 -10.68 -12.75 1.28
C ASP A 93 -10.71 -14.28 1.38
N ARG A 94 -9.66 -14.91 0.87
CA ARG A 94 -9.45 -16.36 0.87
C ARG A 94 -8.13 -16.73 1.55
N SER A 95 -7.54 -15.84 2.34
CA SER A 95 -6.27 -16.07 3.05
C SER A 95 -6.29 -17.30 3.96
N SER A 96 -7.40 -17.55 4.66
CA SER A 96 -7.59 -18.70 5.56
C SER A 96 -8.08 -19.98 4.87
N SER A 97 -8.47 -19.90 3.59
CA SER A 97 -9.02 -21.05 2.86
C SER A 97 -7.95 -21.95 2.27
N LYS A 98 -8.32 -23.22 1.97
CA LYS A 98 -7.44 -24.19 1.32
C LYS A 98 -6.82 -23.59 0.05
N ALA A 99 -5.51 -23.74 -0.10
CA ALA A 99 -4.78 -23.17 -1.23
C ALA A 99 -5.16 -23.87 -2.54
N VAL A 100 -5.89 -23.16 -3.41
CA VAL A 100 -6.23 -23.63 -4.75
C VAL A 100 -5.45 -22.80 -5.76
N PHE A 101 -4.53 -23.47 -6.45
CA PHE A 101 -3.70 -22.90 -7.49
C PHE A 101 -4.22 -23.35 -8.86
N LEU A 102 -4.41 -22.39 -9.77
CA LEU A 102 -5.00 -22.62 -11.09
C LEU A 102 -3.99 -22.24 -12.17
N CYS A 103 -4.02 -22.95 -13.30
CA CYS A 103 -3.30 -22.52 -14.50
C CYS A 103 -3.88 -21.20 -15.03
N PRO A 104 -3.18 -20.52 -15.95
CA PRO A 104 -3.63 -19.22 -16.45
C PRO A 104 -5.04 -19.27 -17.06
N ASP A 105 -5.37 -20.32 -17.82
CA ASP A 105 -6.69 -20.49 -18.45
C ASP A 105 -7.82 -20.63 -17.41
N CYS A 106 -7.70 -21.57 -16.46
CA CYS A 106 -8.71 -21.76 -15.40
C CYS A 106 -8.79 -20.57 -14.44
N SER A 107 -7.70 -19.82 -14.27
CA SER A 107 -7.69 -18.59 -13.46
C SER A 107 -8.54 -17.50 -14.12
N GLN A 108 -8.49 -17.36 -15.44
CA GLN A 108 -9.33 -16.40 -16.18
C GLN A 108 -10.82 -16.71 -16.09
N GLU A 109 -11.21 -17.99 -16.23
CA GLU A 109 -12.59 -18.43 -16.07
C GLU A 109 -13.13 -18.05 -14.68
N LYS A 110 -12.33 -18.33 -13.64
CA LYS A 110 -12.67 -17.97 -12.26
C LYS A 110 -12.75 -16.47 -12.06
N LEU A 111 -11.84 -15.68 -12.63
CA LEU A 111 -11.90 -14.22 -12.56
C LEU A 111 -13.17 -13.68 -13.22
N THR A 112 -13.61 -14.28 -14.32
CA THR A 112 -14.87 -13.91 -15.00
C THR A 112 -16.08 -14.21 -14.11
N GLU A 113 -16.08 -15.34 -13.41
CA GLU A 113 -17.09 -15.69 -12.41
C GLU A 113 -17.08 -14.73 -11.19
N LEU A 114 -15.90 -14.30 -10.74
CA LEU A 114 -15.79 -13.33 -9.64
C LEU A 114 -16.30 -11.94 -10.08
N LYS A 115 -15.99 -11.52 -11.30
CA LYS A 115 -16.50 -10.26 -11.87
C LYS A 115 -18.02 -10.26 -12.01
N SER A 116 -18.64 -11.37 -12.41
CA SER A 116 -20.11 -11.47 -12.46
C SER A 116 -20.76 -11.39 -11.07
N LYS A 117 -20.03 -11.73 -10.00
CA LYS A 117 -20.44 -11.55 -8.60
C LYS A 117 -20.13 -10.15 -8.03
N GLY A 118 -19.64 -9.22 -8.85
CA GLY A 118 -19.33 -7.85 -8.43
C GLY A 118 -18.00 -7.72 -7.67
N ILE A 119 -17.11 -8.70 -7.77
CA ILE A 119 -15.75 -8.62 -7.23
C ILE A 119 -14.85 -8.01 -8.30
N GLU A 120 -14.43 -6.76 -8.08
CA GLU A 120 -13.54 -6.05 -8.99
C GLU A 120 -12.12 -6.61 -8.89
N THR A 121 -11.53 -6.88 -10.05
CA THR A 121 -10.13 -7.29 -10.15
C THR A 121 -9.39 -6.48 -11.23
N ALA A 122 -8.21 -5.97 -10.88
CA ALA A 122 -7.30 -5.20 -11.74
C ALA A 122 -6.36 -6.10 -12.56
N TYR A 123 -6.26 -7.39 -12.22
CA TYR A 123 -5.43 -8.34 -12.98
C TYR A 123 -5.91 -8.49 -14.42
N GLN A 124 -5.07 -8.08 -15.35
CA GLN A 124 -5.22 -8.29 -16.79
C GLN A 124 -3.98 -9.07 -17.24
N GLN A 125 -4.17 -10.31 -17.66
CA GLN A 125 -3.06 -11.20 -17.96
C GLN A 125 -2.30 -10.66 -19.18
N VAL A 126 -1.06 -10.26 -18.96
CA VAL A 126 -0.12 -9.90 -20.03
C VAL A 126 0.17 -11.20 -20.77
N ARG A 127 -0.29 -11.27 -22.02
CA ARG A 127 -0.11 -12.42 -22.89
C ARG A 127 1.30 -12.45 -23.44
#